data_AF-A0A970SBS7-F1
#
_entry.id   AF-A0A970SBS7-F1
#
_cell.length_a   1.000
_cell.length_b   1.000
_cell.length_c   1.000
_cell.angle_alpha   90.00
_cell.angle_beta   90.00
_cell.angle_gamma   90.00
#
_symmetry.space_group_name_H-M   'P 1'
#
loop_
_entity.id
_entity.type
_entity.pdbx_description
1 polymer ?
#
loop_
_entity_poly.entity_id
_entity_poly.type
_entity_poly.pdbx_seq_one_letter_code
_entity_poly.pdbx_strand_id
1 'polypeptide(L)'
;MTALFCSTNHLHAATISHASHSVGMPNPAAVYCNVMGGDMVIHDTPAGEMGLCVFPDMTVCEAWDFVGGTCGQNHSICAYYGLDEITLRGGRFSKYSNYCMGNAGIIGDALNMIDFDKESSCSAMGKNTAFHSDTPIKERPDFPDVDIEPVFSWRNYKGKNWVTPVKAQLRCGSCWAFATVATIEAHYNIFSDIYGPDGQVPDFSEEYLVSDCCTACGDCCGGWPPTAFDHIMKTSGAPDESCMPYGEALVLP
;
A
#
# COMPACT_ATOMS: atom_id res chain seq x y z
N MET A 1 1.57 -17.83 -26.97
CA MET A 1 1.53 -17.00 -25.75
C MET A 1 0.82 -15.73 -26.13
N THR A 2 -0.49 -15.68 -25.89
CA THR A 2 -1.32 -14.53 -26.23
C THR A 2 -1.38 -13.69 -24.97
N ALA A 3 -0.74 -12.52 -24.97
CA ALA A 3 -0.99 -11.51 -23.95
C ALA A 3 -2.49 -11.19 -24.00
N LEU A 4 -3.21 -11.41 -22.90
CA LEU A 4 -4.56 -10.88 -22.74
C LEU A 4 -4.42 -9.35 -22.63
N PHE A 5 -4.37 -8.69 -23.78
CA PHE A 5 -4.71 -7.28 -23.82
C PHE A 5 -6.18 -7.16 -23.42
N CYS A 6 -6.48 -6.21 -22.52
CA CYS A 6 -7.82 -5.90 -22.07
C CYS A 6 -8.73 -5.70 -23.30
N SER A 7 -9.45 -6.76 -23.69
CA SER A 7 -10.24 -6.77 -24.91
C SER A 7 -11.48 -5.94 -24.67
N THR A 8 -11.61 -4.83 -25.39
CA THR A 8 -12.78 -3.95 -25.41
C THR A 8 -13.99 -4.70 -25.96
N ASN A 9 -14.68 -5.46 -25.13
CA ASN A 9 -16.05 -5.87 -25.41
C ASN A 9 -16.99 -4.88 -24.75
N HIS A 10 -17.50 -3.97 -25.57
CA HIS A 10 -18.58 -3.05 -25.24
C HIS A 10 -19.76 -3.80 -24.62
N LEU A 11 -19.94 -3.66 -23.31
CA LEU A 11 -21.20 -3.95 -22.64
C LEU A 11 -21.75 -2.64 -22.07
N HIS A 12 -23.04 -2.44 -22.35
CA HIS A 12 -23.79 -1.22 -22.14
C HIS A 12 -23.63 -0.67 -20.72
N ALA A 13 -23.37 0.64 -20.63
CA ALA A 13 -23.33 1.39 -19.39
C ALA A 13 -24.70 1.34 -18.70
N ALA A 14 -24.81 0.51 -17.66
CA ALA A 14 -25.80 0.72 -16.62
C ALA A 14 -25.26 1.81 -15.69
N THR A 15 -25.89 2.98 -15.70
CA THR A 15 -25.61 4.06 -14.75
C THR A 15 -26.04 3.63 -13.35
N ILE A 16 -25.13 2.99 -12.62
CA ILE A 16 -25.25 2.83 -11.17
C ILE A 16 -24.45 3.97 -10.53
N SER A 17 -25.17 4.96 -10.02
CA SER A 17 -24.59 5.99 -9.15
C SER A 17 -24.28 5.35 -7.80
N HIS A 18 -23.03 4.92 -7.60
CA HIS A 18 -22.49 4.65 -6.29
C HIS A 18 -21.61 5.82 -5.88
N ALA A 19 -21.92 6.42 -4.72
CA ALA A 19 -21.07 7.43 -4.11
C ALA A 19 -19.65 6.86 -3.98
N SER A 20 -18.68 7.53 -4.61
CA SER A 20 -17.29 7.09 -4.67
C SER A 20 -16.65 7.19 -3.29
N HIS A 21 -16.44 6.03 -2.65
CA HIS A 21 -15.68 5.93 -1.41
C HIS A 21 -14.22 5.67 -1.77
N SER A 22 -13.44 6.73 -1.96
CA SER A 22 -11.99 6.60 -2.21
C SER A 22 -11.27 6.33 -0.89
N VAL A 23 -10.75 5.12 -0.73
CA VAL A 23 -9.74 4.81 0.28
C VAL A 23 -8.44 4.53 -0.47
N GLY A 24 -7.59 5.53 -0.55
CA GLY A 24 -6.27 5.45 -1.16
C GLY A 24 -5.28 6.24 -0.34
N MET A 25 -4.15 5.63 0.00
CA MET A 25 -3.04 6.30 0.66
C MET A 25 -1.76 5.71 0.10
N PRO A 26 -0.85 6.52 -0.48
CA PRO A 26 0.45 6.03 -0.93
C PRO A 26 1.34 5.67 0.27
N ASN A 27 2.41 4.92 0.02
CA ASN A 27 3.36 4.59 1.08
C ASN A 27 4.14 5.85 1.51
N PRO A 28 3.98 6.35 2.76
CA PRO A 28 4.63 7.58 3.20
C PRO A 28 6.16 7.54 3.12
N ALA A 29 6.76 6.39 3.40
CA ALA A 29 8.21 6.21 3.33
C ALA A 29 8.72 6.22 1.87
N ALA A 30 7.95 5.64 0.94
CA ALA A 30 8.28 5.69 -0.48
C ALA A 30 8.14 7.11 -1.04
N VAL A 31 7.07 7.83 -0.69
CA VAL A 31 6.88 9.23 -1.09
C VAL A 31 8.03 10.09 -0.57
N TYR A 32 8.39 9.96 0.72
CA TYR A 32 9.50 10.72 1.28
C TYR A 32 10.84 10.39 0.61
N CYS A 33 11.12 9.09 0.37
CA CYS A 33 12.32 8.66 -0.36
C CYS A 33 12.41 9.33 -1.74
N ASN A 34 11.34 9.22 -2.54
CA ASN A 34 11.28 9.75 -3.89
C ASN A 34 11.37 11.29 -3.92
N VAL A 35 10.69 11.99 -3.00
CA VAL A 35 10.76 13.46 -2.90
C VAL A 35 12.17 13.94 -2.57
N MET A 36 12.91 13.18 -1.75
CA MET A 36 14.31 13.47 -1.46
C MET A 36 15.28 12.99 -2.56
N GLY A 37 14.75 12.51 -3.68
CA GLY A 37 15.52 12.11 -4.87
C GLY A 37 16.14 10.71 -4.78
N GLY A 38 15.71 9.88 -3.84
CA GLY A 38 16.10 8.48 -3.76
C GLY A 38 15.12 7.56 -4.49
N ASP A 39 15.58 6.35 -4.80
CA ASP A 39 14.77 5.27 -5.37
C ASP A 39 14.37 4.27 -4.29
N MET A 40 13.08 3.93 -4.22
CA MET A 40 12.54 2.92 -3.30
C MET A 40 12.71 1.51 -3.88
N VAL A 41 13.40 0.63 -3.16
CA VAL A 41 13.57 -0.80 -3.53
C VAL A 41 13.15 -1.72 -2.39
N ILE A 42 12.65 -2.92 -2.71
CA ILE A 42 12.39 -3.96 -1.70
C ILE A 42 13.63 -4.83 -1.55
N HIS A 43 13.93 -5.21 -0.30
CA HIS A 43 15.00 -6.13 0.03
C HIS A 43 14.53 -7.26 0.94
N ASP A 44 14.83 -8.49 0.56
CA ASP A 44 14.56 -9.70 1.33
C ASP A 44 15.50 -9.82 2.55
N THR A 45 14.93 -10.10 3.72
CA THR A 45 15.70 -10.47 4.91
C THR A 45 15.17 -11.75 5.54
N PRO A 46 15.95 -12.42 6.41
CA PRO A 46 15.45 -13.56 7.18
C PRO A 46 14.25 -13.23 8.09
N ALA A 47 14.01 -11.95 8.40
CA ALA A 47 12.90 -11.48 9.22
C ALA A 47 11.68 -11.05 8.39
N GLY A 48 11.75 -11.14 7.06
CA GLY A 48 10.76 -10.63 6.10
C GLY A 48 11.38 -9.59 5.17
N GLU A 49 10.55 -8.96 4.34
CA GLU A 49 11.01 -7.90 3.43
C GLU A 49 10.98 -6.52 4.09
N MET A 50 11.87 -5.64 3.63
CA MET A 50 11.96 -4.25 4.04
C MET A 50 12.12 -3.34 2.83
N GLY A 51 11.66 -2.09 2.96
CA GLY A 51 11.89 -1.06 1.95
C GLY A 51 13.21 -0.33 2.20
N LEU A 52 14.05 -0.21 1.19
CA LEU A 52 15.27 0.58 1.21
C LEU A 52 15.16 1.79 0.27
N CYS A 53 15.48 2.97 0.78
CA CYS A 53 15.70 4.17 -0.01
C CYS A 53 17.17 4.22 -0.46
N VAL A 54 17.40 4.24 -1.77
CA VAL A 54 18.73 4.32 -2.39
C VAL A 54 18.92 5.74 -2.91
N PHE A 55 19.87 6.48 -2.35
CA PHE A 55 20.12 7.88 -2.72
C PHE A 55 21.03 8.02 -3.95
N PRO A 56 21.09 9.20 -4.61
CA PRO A 56 21.92 9.41 -5.80
C PRO A 56 23.42 9.21 -5.59
N ASP A 57 23.91 9.34 -4.35
CA ASP A 57 25.30 9.08 -3.97
C ASP A 57 25.56 7.61 -3.63
N MET A 58 24.59 6.73 -3.92
CA MET A 58 24.58 5.29 -3.65
C MET A 58 24.55 4.92 -2.16
N THR A 59 24.36 5.89 -1.25
CA THR A 59 24.06 5.55 0.14
C THR A 59 22.65 4.97 0.23
N VAL A 60 22.45 4.10 1.22
CA VAL A 60 21.20 3.33 1.35
C VAL A 60 20.70 3.43 2.78
N CYS A 61 19.39 3.57 2.93
CA CYS A 61 18.72 3.68 4.21
C CYS A 61 17.43 2.85 4.22
N GLU A 62 17.06 2.22 5.35
CA GLU A 62 15.71 1.69 5.48
C GLU A 62 14.73 2.87 5.43
N ALA A 63 13.66 2.75 4.64
CA ALA A 63 12.86 3.91 4.28
C ALA A 63 12.05 4.49 5.46
N TRP A 64 11.61 3.66 6.40
CA TRP A 64 10.96 4.15 7.63
C TRP A 64 11.96 4.73 8.64
N ASP A 65 13.18 4.22 8.70
CA ASP A 65 14.29 4.79 9.47
C ASP A 65 14.71 6.16 8.89
N PHE A 66 14.63 6.32 7.57
CA PHE A 66 14.86 7.61 6.92
C PHE A 66 13.79 8.64 7.31
N VAL A 67 12.51 8.28 7.24
CA VAL A 67 11.41 9.13 7.75
C VAL A 67 11.54 9.38 9.26
N GLY A 68 12.01 8.38 10.00
CA GLY A 68 12.23 8.43 11.45
C GLY A 68 13.43 9.27 11.87
N GLY A 69 14.36 9.56 10.97
CA GLY A 69 15.59 10.32 11.24
C GLY A 69 16.69 9.51 11.93
N THR A 70 16.54 8.19 12.02
CA THR A 70 17.58 7.29 12.55
C THR A 70 18.64 6.98 11.49
N CYS A 71 18.39 7.29 10.22
CA CYS A 71 19.30 7.09 9.11
C CYS A 71 19.07 8.14 8.00
N GLY A 72 20.03 8.31 7.09
CA GLY A 72 19.90 9.20 5.93
C GLY A 72 19.96 10.70 6.27
N GLN A 73 20.56 11.08 7.40
CA GLN A 73 20.56 12.45 7.91
C GLN A 73 21.04 13.49 6.89
N ASN A 74 22.05 13.18 6.08
CA ASN A 74 22.58 14.08 5.04
C ASN A 74 21.64 14.27 3.85
N HIS A 75 20.64 13.41 3.69
CA HIS A 75 19.64 13.45 2.62
C HIS A 75 18.27 13.91 3.14
N SER A 76 18.14 14.20 4.44
CA SER A 76 16.86 14.58 5.04
C SER A 76 16.39 15.94 4.54
N ILE A 77 15.08 16.18 4.60
CA ILE A 77 14.51 17.49 4.30
C ILE A 77 15.07 18.58 5.22
N CYS A 78 15.46 18.23 6.45
CA CYS A 78 16.11 19.16 7.37
C CYS A 78 17.50 19.55 6.87
N ALA A 79 18.31 18.58 6.42
CA ALA A 79 19.61 18.85 5.82
C ALA A 79 19.51 19.69 4.54
N TYR A 80 18.50 19.45 3.69
CA TYR A 80 18.23 20.26 2.50
C TYR A 80 18.04 21.75 2.83
N TYR A 81 17.33 22.05 3.93
CA TYR A 81 17.12 23.42 4.41
C TYR A 81 18.24 23.93 5.34
N GLY A 82 19.27 23.12 5.63
CA GLY A 82 20.35 23.48 6.56
C GLY A 82 19.87 23.63 8.01
N LEU A 83 18.88 22.84 8.41
CA LEU A 83 18.27 22.84 9.74
C LEU A 83 18.83 21.70 10.60
N ASP A 84 18.88 21.93 11.92
CA ASP A 84 19.11 20.85 12.87
C ASP A 84 17.93 19.86 12.85
N GLU A 85 18.17 18.62 13.22
CA GLU A 85 17.12 17.59 13.25
C GLU A 85 17.12 16.77 14.55
N ILE A 86 15.94 16.28 14.91
CA ILE A 86 15.73 15.45 16.10
C ILE A 86 14.68 14.36 15.83
N THR A 87 14.96 13.13 16.24
CA THR A 87 13.99 12.03 16.21
C THR A 87 13.11 12.07 17.45
N LEU A 88 11.80 12.19 17.26
CA LEU A 88 10.81 12.17 18.34
C LEU A 88 9.77 11.06 18.14
N ARG A 89 9.18 10.61 19.26
CA ARG A 89 8.08 9.65 19.25
C ARG A 89 6.76 10.37 18.91
N GLY A 90 5.95 9.77 18.04
CA GLY A 90 4.62 10.29 17.70
C GLY A 90 4.45 10.77 16.25
N GLY A 91 5.06 10.06 15.28
CA GLY A 91 4.81 10.31 13.86
C GLY A 91 3.36 9.97 13.46
N ARG A 92 2.88 10.57 12.37
CA ARG A 92 1.52 10.34 11.84
C ARG A 92 1.29 8.90 11.39
N PHE A 93 2.30 8.29 10.77
CA PHE A 93 2.22 6.94 10.18
C PHE A 93 3.21 5.95 10.82
N SER A 94 4.13 6.44 11.64
CA SER A 94 5.23 5.69 12.23
C SER A 94 5.38 6.02 13.71
N LYS A 95 5.98 5.11 14.47
CA LYS A 95 6.25 5.31 15.90
C LYS A 95 7.17 6.50 16.16
N TYR A 96 8.11 6.75 15.25
CA TYR A 96 9.10 7.83 15.33
C TYR A 96 9.07 8.64 14.03
N SER A 97 9.33 9.94 14.15
CA SER A 97 9.48 10.85 13.01
C SER A 97 10.69 11.77 13.23
N ASN A 98 11.35 12.13 12.13
CA ASN A 98 12.36 13.20 12.10
C ASN A 98 11.65 14.56 12.17
N TYR A 99 12.11 15.45 13.05
CA TYR A 99 11.65 16.83 13.16
C TYR A 99 12.77 17.81 12.85
N CYS A 100 12.49 18.78 11.97
CA CYS A 100 13.40 19.88 11.68
C CYS A 100 13.28 20.98 12.73
N MET A 101 14.42 21.48 13.17
CA MET A 101 14.57 22.45 14.24
C MET A 101 15.11 23.77 13.66
N GLY A 102 14.42 24.86 13.96
CA GLY A 102 14.92 26.21 13.72
C GLY A 102 15.31 26.91 15.03
N ASN A 103 15.79 28.15 14.90
CA ASN A 103 16.17 28.97 16.06
C ASN A 103 15.01 29.21 17.06
N ALA A 104 13.76 29.10 16.62
CA ALA A 104 12.56 29.29 17.43
C ALA A 104 11.95 27.96 17.95
N GLY A 105 12.58 26.81 17.69
CA GLY A 105 12.08 25.48 18.09
C GLY A 105 11.71 24.59 16.89
N ILE A 106 10.86 23.59 17.16
CA ILE A 106 10.39 22.62 16.15
C ILE A 106 9.62 23.37 15.05
N ILE A 107 10.04 23.20 13.79
CA ILE A 107 9.35 23.73 12.62
C ILE A 107 8.26 22.75 12.17
N GLY A 108 8.59 21.46 12.08
CA GLY A 108 7.68 20.40 11.65
C GLY A 108 8.40 19.07 11.50
N ASP A 109 7.65 17.98 11.39
CA ASP A 109 8.21 16.68 11.03
C ASP A 109 8.44 16.54 9.53
N ALA A 110 9.27 15.56 9.16
CA ALA A 110 9.72 15.33 7.80
C ALA A 110 8.58 15.22 6.77
N LEU A 111 7.48 14.54 7.10
CA LEU A 111 6.34 14.37 6.18
C LEU A 111 5.54 15.67 6.03
N ASN A 112 5.41 16.46 7.09
CA ASN A 112 4.79 17.79 6.99
C ASN A 112 5.68 18.78 6.22
N MET A 113 7.01 18.67 6.37
CA MET A 113 7.98 19.54 5.69
C MET A 113 8.00 19.34 4.17
N ILE A 114 7.68 18.14 3.69
CA ILE A 114 7.50 17.86 2.26
C ILE A 114 6.05 18.05 1.78
N ASP A 115 5.16 18.59 2.63
CA ASP A 115 3.73 18.73 2.32
C ASP A 115 3.12 17.40 1.83
N PHE A 116 3.35 16.32 2.59
CA PHE A 116 2.98 14.96 2.20
C PHE A 116 1.53 14.86 1.72
N ASP A 117 0.58 15.56 2.34
CA ASP A 117 -0.82 15.52 1.92
C ASP A 117 -1.03 16.06 0.48
N LYS A 118 -0.23 17.04 0.02
CA LYS A 118 -0.27 17.48 -1.38
C LYS A 118 0.45 16.52 -2.31
N GLU A 119 1.65 16.08 -1.91
CA GLU A 119 2.46 15.13 -2.70
C GLU A 119 1.80 13.75 -2.85
N SER A 120 0.94 13.39 -1.88
CA SER A 120 0.12 12.18 -1.88
C SER A 120 -1.28 12.37 -2.46
N SER A 121 -1.74 13.61 -2.64
CA SER A 121 -3.06 13.87 -3.22
C SER A 121 -3.00 13.85 -4.74
N CYS A 122 -3.73 12.92 -5.33
CA CYS A 122 -4.34 13.24 -6.62
C CYS A 122 -5.21 14.47 -6.43
N SER A 123 -5.00 15.51 -7.23
CA SER A 123 -5.86 16.70 -7.21
C SER A 123 -7.27 16.34 -7.67
N ALA A 124 -8.11 15.87 -6.74
CA ALA A 124 -9.57 15.86 -6.71
C ALA A 124 -10.09 14.64 -5.95
N MET A 125 -10.12 14.69 -4.62
CA MET A 125 -11.19 14.02 -3.88
C MET A 125 -11.39 14.68 -2.53
N GLY A 126 -12.65 15.04 -2.25
CA GLY A 126 -13.05 15.85 -1.13
C GLY A 126 -12.60 15.28 0.21
N LYS A 127 -12.43 16.22 1.15
CA LYS A 127 -12.24 15.95 2.57
C LYS A 127 -13.13 14.80 3.04
N ASN A 128 -12.49 13.79 3.64
CA ASN A 128 -13.02 12.87 4.65
C ASN A 128 -14.54 12.90 4.84
N THR A 129 -15.25 11.96 4.22
CA THR A 129 -16.44 11.41 4.89
C THR A 129 -15.99 10.19 5.67
N ALA A 130 -16.04 10.32 6.98
CA ALA A 130 -15.88 9.21 7.90
C ALA A 130 -16.79 8.05 7.48
N PHE A 131 -16.27 6.85 7.65
CA PHE A 131 -16.93 5.57 7.46
C PHE A 131 -18.31 5.55 8.13
N HIS A 132 -19.38 5.75 7.35
CA HIS A 132 -20.73 5.35 7.71
C HIS A 132 -21.15 4.27 6.74
N SER A 133 -20.91 3.02 7.13
CA SER A 133 -21.64 1.89 6.55
C SER A 133 -23.11 2.08 6.89
N ASP A 134 -23.89 2.66 5.98
CA ASP A 134 -25.35 2.68 6.07
C ASP A 134 -25.96 1.29 5.87
N THR A 135 -25.15 0.29 5.52
CA THR A 135 -25.52 -1.12 5.66
C THR A 135 -25.64 -1.45 7.15
N PRO A 136 -26.81 -1.92 7.62
CA PRO A 136 -26.92 -2.52 8.94
C PRO A 136 -25.85 -3.61 9.03
N ILE A 137 -25.01 -3.55 10.07
CA ILE A 137 -24.15 -4.69 10.40
C ILE A 137 -25.11 -5.87 10.54
N LYS A 138 -25.14 -6.76 9.54
CA LYS A 138 -25.82 -8.05 9.66
C LYS A 138 -25.30 -8.63 10.97
N GLU A 139 -26.22 -8.96 11.88
CA GLU A 139 -25.88 -9.45 13.21
C GLU A 139 -24.65 -10.34 13.12
N ARG A 140 -23.60 -9.97 13.88
CA ARG A 140 -22.37 -10.74 13.94
C ARG A 140 -22.79 -12.19 14.14
N PRO A 141 -22.41 -13.13 13.25
CA PRO A 141 -22.72 -14.54 13.45
C PRO A 141 -22.36 -14.92 14.88
N ASP A 142 -23.23 -15.67 15.56
CA ASP A 142 -22.94 -16.16 16.91
C ASP A 142 -21.76 -17.14 16.79
N PHE A 143 -20.56 -16.61 16.98
CA PHE A 143 -19.34 -17.41 16.97
C PHE A 143 -19.29 -18.15 18.30
N PRO A 144 -19.02 -19.47 18.29
CA PRO A 144 -18.83 -20.18 19.53
C PRO A 144 -17.73 -19.50 20.35
N ASP A 145 -17.85 -19.57 21.67
CA ASP A 145 -16.81 -19.07 22.58
C ASP A 145 -15.59 -20.00 22.46
N VAL A 146 -14.69 -19.64 21.54
CA VAL A 146 -13.46 -20.38 21.24
C VAL A 146 -12.34 -19.76 22.05
N ASP A 147 -11.56 -20.60 22.73
CA ASP A 147 -10.32 -20.18 23.37
C ASP A 147 -9.35 -19.67 22.28
N ILE A 148 -9.16 -18.35 22.25
CA ILE A 148 -8.31 -17.67 21.28
C ILE A 148 -6.88 -17.63 21.79
N GLU A 149 -5.93 -17.98 20.93
CA GLU A 149 -4.52 -17.88 21.28
C GLU A 149 -4.17 -16.40 21.60
N PRO A 150 -3.43 -16.13 22.70
CA PRO A 150 -3.12 -14.76 23.13
C PRO A 150 -2.19 -14.03 22.15
N VAL A 151 -1.54 -14.76 21.24
CA VAL A 151 -0.71 -14.25 20.16
C VAL A 151 -1.10 -15.00 18.89
N PHE A 152 -1.45 -14.27 17.85
CA PHE A 152 -1.86 -14.85 16.58
C PHE A 152 -1.16 -14.13 15.41
N SER A 153 -0.69 -14.90 14.43
CA SER A 153 -0.18 -14.35 13.18
C SER A 153 -0.39 -15.33 12.04
N TRP A 154 -1.04 -14.91 10.96
CA TRP A 154 -1.09 -15.70 9.72
C TRP A 154 0.30 -15.93 9.10
N ARG A 155 1.30 -15.11 9.43
CA ARG A 155 2.70 -15.35 9.07
C ARG A 155 3.31 -16.56 9.77
N ASN A 156 2.74 -16.97 10.89
CA ASN A 156 3.18 -18.11 11.67
C ASN A 156 2.00 -18.69 12.45
N TYR A 157 1.10 -19.36 11.73
CA TYR A 157 -0.01 -20.07 12.35
C TYR A 157 0.28 -21.57 12.28
N LYS A 158 0.48 -22.20 13.45
CA LYS A 158 0.87 -23.61 13.59
C LYS A 158 2.15 -23.95 12.82
N GLY A 159 3.14 -23.06 12.82
CA GLY A 159 4.42 -23.24 12.13
C GLY A 159 4.37 -23.06 10.62
N LYS A 160 3.25 -22.56 10.08
CA LYS A 160 3.05 -22.30 8.65
C LYS A 160 2.88 -20.80 8.39
N ASN A 161 3.45 -20.32 7.28
CA ASN A 161 3.21 -18.97 6.76
C ASN A 161 2.15 -19.03 5.65
N TRP A 162 1.02 -18.37 5.88
CA TRP A 162 -0.15 -18.37 4.98
C TRP A 162 -0.27 -17.10 4.14
N VAL A 163 0.61 -16.12 4.34
CA VAL A 163 0.60 -14.87 3.59
C VAL A 163 1.76 -14.83 2.60
N THR A 164 1.53 -14.13 1.50
CA THR A 164 2.52 -13.86 0.46
C THR A 164 3.56 -12.85 0.93
N PRO A 165 4.68 -12.72 0.20
CA PRO A 165 5.68 -11.67 0.42
C PRO A 165 5.07 -10.25 0.43
N VAL A 166 5.73 -9.34 1.11
CA VAL A 166 5.37 -7.92 1.18
C VAL A 166 5.66 -7.25 -0.16
N LYS A 167 4.65 -6.61 -0.73
CA LYS A 167 4.78 -5.86 -1.99
C LYS A 167 4.82 -4.35 -1.75
N ALA A 168 5.25 -3.58 -2.76
CA ALA A 168 5.38 -2.12 -2.66
C ALA A 168 4.39 -1.41 -3.60
N GLN A 169 3.41 -0.74 -3.00
CA GLN A 169 2.50 0.15 -3.73
C GLN A 169 3.14 1.46 -4.20
N LEU A 170 4.33 1.77 -3.69
CA LEU A 170 5.12 2.97 -4.00
C LEU A 170 4.30 4.27 -3.73
N ARG A 171 4.43 5.26 -4.60
CA ARG A 171 3.74 6.56 -4.53
C ARG A 171 2.28 6.54 -4.99
N CYS A 172 1.77 5.40 -5.43
CA CYS A 172 0.39 5.25 -5.87
C CYS A 172 -0.51 4.97 -4.66
N GLY A 173 -1.67 5.64 -4.59
CA GLY A 173 -2.71 5.43 -3.56
C GLY A 173 -3.51 4.15 -3.74
N SER A 174 -2.88 3.07 -4.20
CA SER A 174 -3.47 1.77 -4.51
C SER A 174 -3.54 0.83 -3.31
N CYS A 175 -3.41 1.31 -2.07
CA CYS A 175 -3.47 0.46 -0.87
C CYS A 175 -4.74 -0.43 -0.84
N TRP A 176 -5.83 0.04 -1.44
CA TRP A 176 -7.07 -0.73 -1.62
C TRP A 176 -6.88 -1.97 -2.51
N ALA A 177 -6.11 -1.87 -3.61
CA ALA A 177 -5.82 -2.96 -4.52
C ALA A 177 -4.89 -3.98 -3.87
N PHE A 178 -3.81 -3.52 -3.22
CA PHE A 178 -2.89 -4.37 -2.45
C PHE A 178 -3.61 -5.11 -1.32
N ALA A 179 -4.49 -4.42 -0.58
CA ALA A 179 -5.28 -5.05 0.47
C ALA A 179 -6.23 -6.12 -0.09
N THR A 180 -6.88 -5.85 -1.24
CA THR A 180 -7.73 -6.82 -1.94
C THR A 180 -6.92 -8.04 -2.37
N VAL A 181 -5.80 -7.84 -3.07
CA VAL A 181 -4.95 -8.91 -3.59
C VAL A 181 -4.38 -9.76 -2.45
N ALA A 182 -3.75 -9.15 -1.45
CA ALA A 182 -3.22 -9.89 -0.29
C ALA A 182 -4.30 -10.70 0.44
N THR A 183 -5.54 -10.20 0.48
CA THR A 183 -6.67 -10.94 1.08
C THR A 183 -7.03 -12.18 0.27
N ILE A 184 -7.12 -12.07 -1.06
CA ILE A 184 -7.45 -13.23 -1.91
C ILE A 184 -6.31 -14.24 -1.96
N GLU A 185 -5.04 -13.80 -1.94
CA GLU A 185 -3.87 -14.67 -1.91
C GLU A 185 -3.82 -15.46 -0.60
N ALA A 186 -4.01 -14.79 0.55
CA ALA A 186 -4.07 -15.46 1.84
C ALA A 186 -5.25 -16.42 1.92
N HIS A 187 -6.42 -16.04 1.39
CA HIS A 187 -7.57 -16.93 1.33
C HIS A 187 -7.29 -18.17 0.46
N TYR A 188 -6.67 -17.99 -0.69
CA TYR A 188 -6.27 -19.07 -1.60
C TYR A 188 -5.28 -20.03 -0.94
N ASN A 189 -4.27 -19.51 -0.25
CA ASN A 189 -3.30 -20.30 0.51
C ASN A 189 -3.98 -21.15 1.58
N ILE A 190 -4.86 -20.54 2.40
CA ILE A 190 -5.60 -21.23 3.46
C ILE A 190 -6.51 -22.32 2.87
N PHE A 191 -7.26 -21.98 1.81
CA PHE A 191 -8.19 -22.91 1.18
C PHE A 191 -7.48 -24.09 0.51
N SER A 192 -6.32 -23.84 -0.10
CA SER A 192 -5.58 -24.81 -0.89
C SER A 192 -4.48 -25.56 -0.10
N ASP A 193 -4.31 -25.27 1.20
CA ASP A 193 -3.21 -25.75 2.05
C ASP A 193 -1.81 -25.52 1.42
N ILE A 194 -1.61 -24.33 0.82
CA ILE A 194 -0.34 -23.88 0.25
C ILE A 194 0.31 -22.89 1.22
N TYR A 195 1.56 -23.12 1.59
CA TYR A 195 2.30 -22.31 2.58
C TYR A 195 3.81 -22.39 2.39
N GLY A 196 4.52 -21.39 2.91
CA GLY A 196 5.99 -21.32 2.94
C GLY A 196 6.64 -20.80 1.64
N PRO A 197 7.94 -20.49 1.67
CA PRO A 197 8.68 -19.88 0.55
C PRO A 197 8.87 -20.83 -0.65
N ASP A 198 8.78 -22.14 -0.43
CA ASP A 198 8.88 -23.16 -1.49
C ASP A 198 7.49 -23.58 -2.05
N GLY A 199 6.41 -23.11 -1.42
CA GLY A 199 5.06 -23.28 -1.94
C GLY A 199 4.91 -22.46 -3.22
N GLN A 200 4.19 -22.99 -4.20
CA GLN A 200 3.72 -22.20 -5.35
C GLN A 200 2.62 -21.24 -4.88
N VAL A 201 2.97 -20.33 -3.96
CA VAL A 201 2.07 -19.31 -3.44
C VAL A 201 1.62 -18.42 -4.61
N PRO A 202 0.34 -18.02 -4.66
CA PRO A 202 -0.14 -17.15 -5.71
C PRO A 202 0.55 -15.79 -5.61
N ASP A 203 0.78 -15.17 -6.75
CA ASP A 203 1.23 -13.79 -6.86
C ASP A 203 0.32 -13.14 -7.90
N PHE A 204 -0.75 -12.49 -7.44
CA PHE A 204 -1.75 -11.88 -8.31
C PHE A 204 -1.46 -10.40 -8.55
N SER A 205 -1.94 -9.89 -9.68
CA SER A 205 -1.69 -8.52 -10.13
C SER A 205 -2.55 -7.47 -9.43
N GLU A 206 -1.93 -6.56 -8.69
CA GLU A 206 -2.58 -5.33 -8.22
C GLU A 206 -2.88 -4.37 -9.38
N GLU A 207 -2.01 -4.31 -10.38
CA GLU A 207 -2.16 -3.44 -11.56
C GLU A 207 -3.43 -3.76 -12.36
N TYR A 208 -3.86 -5.03 -12.38
CA TYR A 208 -5.13 -5.41 -12.98
C TYR A 208 -6.33 -4.67 -12.37
N LEU A 209 -6.29 -4.40 -11.06
CA LEU A 209 -7.34 -3.64 -10.38
C LEU A 209 -7.17 -2.13 -10.58
N VAL A 210 -5.93 -1.62 -10.58
CA VAL A 210 -5.60 -0.20 -10.71
C VAL A 210 -5.78 0.33 -12.14
N SER A 211 -5.64 -0.54 -13.15
CA SER A 211 -5.74 -0.19 -14.57
C SER A 211 -7.18 -0.12 -15.09
N ASP A 212 -7.31 0.27 -16.36
CA ASP A 212 -8.59 0.32 -17.09
C ASP A 212 -9.28 -1.06 -17.22
N CYS A 213 -8.65 -2.15 -16.80
CA CYS A 213 -9.31 -3.45 -16.71
C CYS A 213 -10.36 -3.53 -15.60
N CYS A 214 -10.30 -2.64 -14.61
CA CYS A 214 -11.41 -2.41 -13.68
C CYS A 214 -11.71 -0.91 -13.50
N THR A 215 -12.32 -0.29 -14.50
CA THR A 215 -12.71 1.13 -14.46
C THR A 215 -13.62 1.51 -13.28
N ALA A 216 -14.30 0.54 -12.66
CA ALA A 216 -15.16 0.76 -11.49
C ALA A 216 -14.46 0.55 -10.15
N CYS A 217 -13.26 -0.04 -10.12
CA CYS A 217 -12.58 -0.40 -8.87
C CYS A 217 -11.87 0.81 -8.23
N GLY A 218 -11.19 1.61 -9.05
CA GLY A 218 -10.38 2.74 -8.62
C GLY A 218 -9.13 2.89 -9.46
N ASP A 219 -8.22 3.74 -8.99
CA ASP A 219 -6.92 4.02 -9.60
C ASP A 219 -5.91 4.40 -8.49
N CYS A 220 -4.82 5.08 -8.85
CA CYS A 220 -3.84 5.60 -7.88
C CYS A 220 -4.35 6.72 -6.98
N CYS A 221 -5.52 7.25 -7.24
CA CYS A 221 -6.21 8.22 -6.41
C CYS A 221 -7.14 7.57 -5.39
N GLY A 222 -7.22 6.24 -5.42
CA GLY A 222 -7.91 5.41 -4.46
C GLY A 222 -8.97 4.54 -5.10
N GLY A 223 -9.55 3.70 -4.25
CA GLY A 223 -10.55 2.73 -4.67
C GLY A 223 -11.16 2.07 -3.45
N TRP A 224 -12.01 1.06 -3.69
CA TRP A 224 -12.78 0.42 -2.63
C TRP A 224 -12.67 -1.10 -2.69
N PRO A 225 -12.10 -1.76 -1.65
CA PRO A 225 -11.86 -3.20 -1.69
C PRO A 225 -13.11 -4.05 -1.97
N PRO A 226 -14.31 -3.76 -1.40
CA PRO A 226 -15.54 -4.46 -1.77
C PRO A 226 -15.87 -4.40 -3.27
N THR A 227 -15.67 -3.26 -3.93
CA THR A 227 -15.88 -3.14 -5.38
C THR A 227 -14.89 -4.01 -6.15
N ALA A 228 -13.65 -4.06 -5.69
CA ALA A 228 -12.60 -4.90 -6.27
C ALA A 228 -12.87 -6.39 -6.09
N PHE A 229 -13.28 -6.82 -4.89
CA PHE A 229 -13.73 -8.20 -4.65
C PHE A 229 -14.90 -8.57 -5.55
N ASP A 230 -15.89 -7.68 -5.67
CA ASP A 230 -17.04 -7.87 -6.56
C ASP A 230 -16.62 -8.05 -8.02
N HIS A 231 -15.65 -7.27 -8.49
CA HIS A 231 -15.10 -7.39 -9.84
C HIS A 231 -14.41 -8.74 -10.05
N ILE A 232 -13.53 -9.14 -9.13
CA ILE A 232 -12.83 -10.43 -9.18
C ILE A 232 -13.83 -11.59 -9.19
N MET A 233 -14.87 -11.54 -8.34
CA MET A 233 -15.90 -12.59 -8.25
C MET A 233 -16.79 -12.66 -9.50
N LYS A 234 -17.05 -11.54 -10.19
CA LYS A 234 -17.89 -11.48 -11.40
C LYS A 234 -17.10 -11.79 -12.68
N THR A 235 -15.78 -11.72 -12.63
CA THR A 235 -14.87 -12.04 -13.74
C THR A 235 -14.25 -13.43 -13.54
N SER A 236 -13.18 -13.74 -14.28
CA SER A 236 -12.49 -15.04 -14.19
C SER A 236 -11.43 -15.10 -13.08
N GLY A 237 -11.39 -14.11 -12.18
CA GLY A 237 -10.35 -13.94 -11.17
C GLY A 237 -9.39 -12.78 -11.48
N ALA A 238 -8.35 -12.65 -10.67
CA ALA A 238 -7.21 -11.77 -10.93
C ALA A 238 -6.11 -12.56 -11.68
N PRO A 239 -5.44 -11.96 -12.69
CA PRO A 239 -4.32 -12.60 -13.34
C PRO A 239 -3.08 -12.61 -12.43
N ASP A 240 -2.09 -13.44 -12.77
CA ASP A 240 -0.80 -13.44 -12.08
C ASP A 240 -0.07 -12.09 -12.28
N GLU A 241 0.71 -11.66 -11.30
CA GLU A 241 1.56 -10.47 -11.33
C GLU A 241 2.49 -10.47 -12.56
N SER A 242 3.03 -11.64 -12.91
CA SER A 242 3.86 -11.79 -14.13
C SER A 242 3.11 -11.49 -15.44
N CYS A 243 1.77 -11.57 -15.46
CA CYS A 243 0.96 -11.21 -16.62
C CYS A 243 0.78 -9.70 -16.75
N MET A 244 0.66 -9.00 -15.62
CA MET A 244 0.50 -7.55 -15.57
C MET A 244 1.25 -7.00 -14.36
N PRO A 245 2.57 -6.80 -14.48
CA PRO A 245 3.39 -6.37 -13.37
C PRO A 245 2.98 -4.99 -12.88
N TYR A 246 3.02 -4.80 -11.58
CA TYR A 246 2.81 -3.52 -10.93
C TYR A 246 3.93 -2.56 -11.30
N GLY A 247 3.59 -1.55 -12.10
CA GLY A 247 4.43 -0.39 -12.32
C GLY A 247 4.03 0.72 -11.35
N GLU A 248 4.94 1.64 -11.01
CA GLU A 248 4.45 2.98 -10.66
C GLU A 248 3.53 3.39 -11.79
N ALA A 249 2.24 3.59 -11.48
CA ALA A 249 1.18 3.77 -12.46
C ALA A 249 1.73 4.46 -13.69
N LEU A 250 1.63 3.71 -14.79
CA LEU A 250 1.95 4.13 -16.13
C LEU A 250 1.88 5.64 -16.20
N VAL A 251 3.02 6.25 -16.53
CA VAL A 251 3.12 7.56 -17.13
C VAL A 251 1.99 7.65 -18.18
N LEU A 252 0.83 8.12 -17.76
CA LEU A 252 -0.21 8.53 -18.69
C LEU A 252 0.24 9.94 -19.11
N PRO A 253 0.60 10.13 -20.40
CA PRO A 253 1.00 11.43 -20.91
C PRO A 253 -0.10 12.49 -20.77
#